data_AF-A0A842W9D1-F1
#
_entry.id   AF-A0A842W9D1-F1
#
_cell.length_a   1.000
_cell.length_b   1.000
_cell.length_c   1.000
_cell.angle_alpha   90.00
_cell.angle_beta   90.00
_cell.angle_gamma   90.00
#
_symmetry.space_group_name_H-M   'P 1'
#
loop_
_entity.id
_entity.type
_entity.pdbx_description
1 polymer ?
#
loop_
_entity_poly.entity_id
_entity_poly.type
_entity_poly.pdbx_seq_one_letter_code
_entity_poly.pdbx_strand_id
1 'polypeptide(L)'
;MDINNYTAGFDIGSDSVHAVVLGEDGKIVYSPKSMMHFGNPIGALKEIYEDIISKYGKKISTTAFTGSVGEFIAEKTETPFFHDTIAIPAGAEVIASGADYIFHIGAKDPYFFEREKVKTENGYKSFVPDHGTGTKCGG
;
A
#
# COMPACT_ATOMS: atom_id res chain seq x y z
N MET A 1 5.24 29.20 3.84
CA MET A 1 5.37 28.27 2.70
C MET A 1 4.62 27.03 3.12
N ASP A 2 3.44 26.81 2.56
CA ASP A 2 2.69 25.58 2.78
C ASP A 2 3.50 24.44 2.15
N ILE A 3 4.12 23.62 3.00
CA ILE A 3 4.84 22.45 2.54
C ILE A 3 3.75 21.40 2.30
N ASN A 4 3.19 21.35 1.09
CA ASN A 4 2.34 20.22 0.70
C ASN A 4 3.17 18.94 0.89
N ASN A 5 2.86 18.21 1.95
CA ASN A 5 3.55 16.99 2.35
C ASN A 5 2.88 15.79 1.68
N TYR A 6 3.61 15.16 0.77
CA TYR A 6 3.17 13.95 0.09
C TYR A 6 3.76 12.72 0.78
N THR A 7 3.04 11.61 0.76
CA THR A 7 3.53 10.31 1.26
C THR A 7 3.62 9.33 0.11
N ALA A 8 4.71 8.55 0.02
CA ALA A 8 4.83 7.49 -0.98
C ALA A 8 4.73 6.10 -0.33
N GLY A 9 3.81 5.27 -0.82
CA GLY A 9 3.68 3.87 -0.41
C GLY A 9 4.24 2.94 -1.48
N PHE A 10 4.90 1.87 -1.06
CA PHE A 10 5.47 0.86 -1.96
C PHE A 10 5.01 -0.54 -1.55
N ASP A 11 4.43 -1.28 -2.49
CA ASP A 11 4.12 -2.71 -2.35
C ASP A 11 5.11 -3.51 -3.18
N ILE A 12 5.99 -4.23 -2.50
CA ILE A 12 7.09 -4.99 -3.09
C ILE A 12 6.82 -6.47 -2.84
N GLY A 13 6.03 -7.05 -3.75
CA GLY A 13 5.63 -8.45 -3.72
C GLY A 13 6.72 -9.39 -4.22
N SER A 14 6.33 -10.64 -4.51
CA SER A 14 7.24 -11.70 -5.00
C SER A 14 7.75 -11.48 -6.43
N ASP A 15 7.01 -10.73 -7.24
CA ASP A 15 7.29 -10.57 -8.67
C ASP A 15 7.37 -9.13 -9.14
N SER A 16 6.70 -8.20 -8.44
CA SER A 16 6.51 -6.83 -8.92
C SER A 16 6.56 -5.80 -7.80
N VAL A 17 6.90 -4.58 -8.18
CA VAL A 17 6.84 -3.36 -7.37
C VAL A 17 5.69 -2.50 -7.85
N HIS A 18 4.81 -2.14 -6.91
CA HIS A 18 3.77 -1.13 -7.08
C HIS A 18 4.08 0.04 -6.17
N ALA A 19 3.68 1.24 -6.59
CA ALA A 19 3.83 2.43 -5.77
C ALA A 19 2.68 3.40 -5.99
N VAL A 20 2.41 4.20 -4.96
CA VAL A 20 1.44 5.30 -5.01
C VAL A 20 1.98 6.49 -4.22
N VAL A 21 1.60 7.69 -4.62
CA VAL A 21 1.83 8.93 -3.88
C VAL A 21 0.48 9.49 -3.47
N LEU A 22 0.34 9.76 -2.18
CA LEU A 22 -0.83 10.39 -1.58
C LEU A 22 -0.54 11.87 -1.30
N GLY A 23 -1.52 12.71 -1.57
CA GLY A 23 -1.56 14.10 -1.08
C GLY A 23 -1.96 14.17 0.38
N GLU A 24 -1.93 15.37 0.95
CA GLU A 24 -2.31 15.62 2.35
C GLU A 24 -3.76 15.27 2.68
N ASP A 25 -4.64 15.32 1.67
CA ASP A 25 -6.04 14.92 1.80
C ASP A 25 -6.26 13.40 1.68
N GLY A 26 -5.18 12.62 1.65
CA GLY A 26 -5.20 11.17 1.54
C GLY A 26 -5.57 10.65 0.15
N LYS A 27 -5.73 11.53 -0.85
CA LYS A 27 -6.05 11.09 -2.22
C LYS A 27 -4.79 10.74 -2.99
N ILE A 28 -4.95 9.78 -3.91
CA ILE A 28 -3.90 9.40 -4.86
C ILE A 28 -3.66 10.56 -5.81
N VAL A 29 -2.44 11.11 -5.79
CA VAL A 29 -1.98 12.16 -6.71
C VAL A 29 -1.07 11.61 -7.80
N TYR A 30 -0.47 10.44 -7.56
CA TYR A 30 0.34 9.75 -8.57
C TYR A 30 0.39 8.24 -8.31
N SER A 31 0.39 7.47 -9.39
CA SER A 31 0.58 6.03 -9.39
C SER A 31 1.50 5.69 -10.57
N PRO A 32 2.82 5.52 -10.34
CA PRO A 32 3.71 4.99 -11.36
C PRO A 32 3.18 3.68 -11.94
N LYS A 33 3.59 3.36 -13.17
CA LYS A 33 3.34 2.04 -13.75
C LYS A 33 4.06 0.99 -12.88
N SER A 34 3.37 -0.11 -12.57
CA SER A 34 3.98 -1.22 -11.85
C SER A 34 5.10 -1.86 -12.67
N MET A 35 6.10 -2.39 -11.95
CA MET A 35 7.30 -2.94 -12.56
C MET A 35 7.57 -4.33 -12.03
N MET A 36 7.61 -5.31 -12.94
CA MET A 36 8.14 -6.62 -12.61
C MET A 36 9.63 -6.50 -12.31
N HIS A 37 10.06 -7.06 -11.18
CA HIS A 37 11.45 -6.91 -10.77
C HIS A 37 12.37 -8.01 -11.32
N PHE A 38 11.84 -9.10 -11.87
CA PHE A 38 12.60 -10.20 -12.50
C PHE A 38 13.81 -10.67 -11.65
N GLY A 39 13.58 -10.90 -10.36
CA GLY A 39 14.63 -11.28 -9.41
C GLY A 39 15.52 -10.14 -8.87
N ASN A 40 15.32 -8.88 -9.28
CA ASN A 40 16.04 -7.70 -8.77
C ASN A 40 15.08 -6.62 -8.21
N PRO A 41 14.45 -6.87 -7.04
CA PRO A 41 13.48 -5.94 -6.44
C PRO A 41 14.07 -4.57 -6.09
N ILE A 42 15.34 -4.51 -5.68
CA ILE A 42 16.01 -3.24 -5.36
C ILE A 42 16.21 -2.36 -6.60
N GLY A 43 16.58 -2.97 -7.73
CA GLY A 43 16.69 -2.25 -9.00
C GLY A 43 15.36 -1.66 -9.45
N ALA A 44 14.29 -2.45 -9.41
CA ALA A 44 12.95 -1.99 -9.78
C ALA A 44 12.42 -0.89 -8.83
N LEU A 45 12.62 -1.06 -7.52
CA LEU A 45 12.29 -0.02 -6.54
C LEU A 45 13.04 1.28 -6.84
N LYS A 46 14.35 1.20 -7.14
CA LYS A 46 15.15 2.40 -7.43
C LYS A 46 14.59 3.18 -8.61
N GLU A 47 14.23 2.50 -9.70
CA GLU A 47 13.67 3.16 -10.89
C GLU A 47 12.34 3.88 -10.58
N ILE A 48 11.43 3.20 -9.88
CA ILE A 48 10.15 3.81 -9.47
C ILE A 48 10.37 4.96 -8.48
N TYR A 49 11.29 4.79 -7.53
CA TYR A 49 11.61 5.80 -6.53
C TYR A 49 12.20 7.06 -7.18
N GLU A 50 13.15 6.90 -8.12
CA GLU A 50 13.73 8.01 -8.88
C GLU A 50 12.67 8.76 -9.69
N ASP A 51 11.71 8.06 -10.30
CA ASP A 51 10.59 8.69 -11.00
C ASP A 51 9.71 9.52 -10.05
N ILE A 52 9.37 8.99 -8.87
CA ILE A 52 8.61 9.73 -7.84
C ILE A 52 9.39 10.97 -7.38
N ILE A 53 10.68 10.82 -7.06
CA ILE A 53 11.53 11.94 -6.60
C ILE A 53 11.73 12.99 -7.69
N SER A 54 11.78 12.61 -8.97
CA SER A 54 11.88 13.57 -10.08
C SER A 54 10.67 14.51 -10.14
N LYS A 55 9.49 14.05 -9.72
CA LYS A 55 8.22 14.81 -9.77
C LYS A 55 7.95 15.58 -8.49
N TYR A 56 8.21 14.97 -7.33
CA TYR A 56 7.82 15.50 -6.02
C TYR A 56 9.01 16.02 -5.20
N GLY A 57 10.22 15.50 -5.45
CA GLY A 57 11.45 15.91 -4.79
C GLY A 57 11.32 15.89 -3.26
N LYS A 58 11.76 16.99 -2.64
CA LYS A 58 11.72 17.17 -1.18
C LYS A 58 10.31 17.31 -0.58
N LYS A 59 9.26 17.27 -1.41
CA LYS A 59 7.87 17.32 -0.93
C LYS A 59 7.36 15.95 -0.48
N ILE A 60 8.06 14.85 -0.80
CA ILE A 60 7.81 13.55 -0.16
C ILE A 60 8.31 13.64 1.28
N SER A 61 7.37 13.66 2.24
CA SER A 61 7.67 13.78 3.67
C SER A 61 7.99 12.45 4.32
N THR A 62 7.41 11.36 3.81
CA THR A 62 7.61 10.01 4.35
C THR A 62 7.31 8.94 3.32
N THR A 63 7.82 7.74 3.59
CA THR A 63 7.59 6.54 2.79
C THR A 63 7.24 5.35 3.68
N ALA A 64 6.43 4.44 3.17
CA ALA A 64 6.11 3.18 3.85
C ALA A 64 6.09 2.01 2.87
N PHE A 65 6.34 0.81 3.38
CA PHE A 65 6.45 -0.42 2.60
C PHE A 65 5.44 -1.49 3.05
N THR A 66 5.01 -2.32 2.11
CA THR A 66 4.26 -3.57 2.32
C THR A 66 4.80 -4.64 1.35
N GLY A 67 4.27 -5.86 1.41
CA GLY A 67 4.68 -6.97 0.57
C GLY A 67 5.92 -7.69 1.07
N SER A 68 6.11 -8.93 0.59
CA SER A 68 7.11 -9.86 1.13
C SER A 68 8.56 -9.37 1.06
N VAL A 69 8.92 -8.59 0.04
CA VAL A 69 10.27 -8.02 -0.08
C VAL A 69 10.34 -6.64 0.58
N GLY A 70 9.20 -5.95 0.69
CA GLY A 70 9.09 -4.66 1.36
C GLY A 70 9.49 -4.72 2.82
N GLU A 71 9.22 -5.83 3.51
CA GLU A 71 9.63 -6.05 4.91
C GLU A 71 11.15 -5.93 5.09
N PHE A 72 11.93 -6.61 4.24
CA PHE A 72 13.38 -6.55 4.27
C PHE A 72 13.91 -5.14 3.97
N ILE A 73 13.30 -4.46 3.00
CA ILE A 73 13.70 -3.10 2.61
C ILE A 73 13.40 -2.12 3.74
N ALA A 74 12.23 -2.23 4.35
CA ALA A 74 11.83 -1.40 5.47
C ALA A 74 12.77 -1.56 6.67
N GLU A 75 13.12 -2.81 7.02
CA GLU A 75 14.09 -3.11 8.07
C GLU A 75 15.45 -2.46 7.79
N LYS A 76 15.97 -2.56 6.55
CA LYS A 76 17.29 -2.02 6.19
C LYS A 76 17.32 -0.50 6.04
N THR A 77 16.18 0.13 5.83
CA THR A 77 16.07 1.59 5.65
C THR A 77 15.49 2.30 6.87
N GLU A 78 15.15 1.56 7.93
CA GLU A 78 14.49 2.08 9.13
C GLU A 78 13.19 2.84 8.80
N THR A 79 12.45 2.33 7.81
CA THR A 79 11.17 2.91 7.38
C THR A 79 9.98 2.07 7.85
N PRO A 80 8.78 2.66 7.98
CA PRO A 80 7.58 1.92 8.35
C PRO A 80 7.26 0.76 7.40
N PHE A 81 6.97 -0.40 7.98
CA PHE A 81 6.40 -1.56 7.30
C PHE A 81 4.99 -1.85 7.83
N PHE A 82 4.08 -2.20 6.92
CA PHE A 82 2.75 -2.68 7.25
C PHE A 82 2.52 -4.02 6.55
N HIS A 83 1.88 -4.97 7.23
CA HIS A 83 1.49 -6.23 6.59
C HIS A 83 0.34 -6.02 5.60
N ASP A 84 0.28 -6.87 4.58
CA ASP A 84 -0.77 -6.84 3.54
C ASP A 84 -2.18 -6.94 4.14
N THR A 85 -2.35 -7.63 5.26
CA THR A 85 -3.62 -7.73 6.01
C THR A 85 -4.13 -6.39 6.55
N ILE A 86 -3.27 -5.39 6.65
CA ILE A 86 -3.59 -4.01 7.03
C ILE A 86 -3.56 -3.10 5.81
N ALA A 87 -2.54 -3.21 4.97
CA ALA A 87 -2.35 -2.33 3.82
C ALA A 87 -3.45 -2.50 2.76
N ILE A 88 -3.89 -3.73 2.48
CA ILE A 88 -4.93 -4.00 1.47
C ILE A 88 -6.29 -3.38 1.88
N PRO A 89 -6.85 -3.64 3.08
CA PRO A 89 -8.10 -3.01 3.48
C PRO A 89 -8.02 -1.49 3.58
N ALA A 90 -6.88 -0.95 4.04
CA ALA A 90 -6.67 0.49 4.11
C ALA A 90 -6.65 1.14 2.72
N GLY A 91 -5.95 0.54 1.75
CA GLY A 91 -5.95 1.01 0.36
C GLY A 91 -7.33 0.91 -0.28
N ALA A 92 -8.06 -0.19 -0.04
CA ALA A 92 -9.43 -0.37 -0.53
C ALA A 92 -10.40 0.69 0.03
N GLU A 93 -10.20 1.15 1.27
CA GLU A 93 -11.01 2.23 1.85
C GLU A 93 -10.82 3.55 1.09
N VAL A 94 -9.61 3.84 0.64
CA VAL A 94 -9.30 5.08 -0.12
C VAL A 94 -9.98 5.08 -1.48
N ILE A 95 -10.04 3.93 -2.16
CA ILE A 95 -10.54 3.85 -3.55
C ILE A 95 -12.02 3.42 -3.65
N ALA A 96 -12.52 2.69 -2.65
CA ALA A 96 -13.84 2.05 -2.67
C ALA A 96 -14.39 1.84 -1.24
N SER A 97 -14.53 2.92 -0.46
CA SER A 97 -15.05 2.89 0.93
C SER A 97 -16.41 2.19 1.09
N GLY A 98 -17.22 2.14 0.03
CA GLY A 98 -18.51 1.47 0.03
C GLY A 98 -18.44 -0.07 -0.01
N ALA A 99 -17.31 -0.67 -0.39
CA ALA A 99 -17.22 -2.11 -0.63
C ALA A 99 -17.30 -2.93 0.68
N ASP A 100 -18.17 -3.91 0.74
CA ASP A 100 -18.28 -4.78 1.93
C ASP A 100 -17.31 -5.97 1.86
N TYR A 101 -16.85 -6.32 0.66
CA TYR A 101 -15.94 -7.45 0.43
C TYR A 101 -14.74 -7.04 -0.42
N ILE A 102 -13.56 -7.57 -0.07
CA ILE A 102 -12.31 -7.37 -0.82
C ILE A 102 -11.73 -8.74 -1.16
N PHE A 103 -11.48 -8.97 -2.45
CA PHE A 103 -10.75 -10.12 -2.96
C PHE A 103 -9.40 -9.65 -3.49
N HIS A 104 -8.32 -9.99 -2.79
CA HIS A 104 -6.96 -9.76 -3.26
C HIS A 104 -6.37 -11.07 -3.76
N ILE A 105 -6.02 -11.11 -5.03
CA ILE A 105 -5.43 -12.29 -5.67
C ILE A 105 -3.98 -11.95 -6.04
N GLY A 106 -3.08 -12.13 -5.08
CA GLY A 106 -1.65 -11.97 -5.27
C GLY A 106 -1.02 -13.20 -5.95
N ALA A 107 0.24 -13.07 -6.37
CA ALA A 107 0.96 -14.17 -7.02
C ALA A 107 1.24 -15.36 -6.08
N LYS A 108 1.43 -15.08 -4.79
CA LYS A 108 1.75 -16.09 -3.76
C LYS A 108 0.62 -16.29 -2.76
N ASP A 109 0.06 -15.19 -2.25
CA ASP A 109 -0.88 -15.21 -1.14
C ASP A 109 -2.19 -14.51 -1.55
N PRO A 110 -3.32 -15.24 -1.63
CA PRO A 110 -4.63 -14.62 -1.79
C PRO A 110 -5.21 -14.24 -0.43
N TYR A 111 -5.96 -13.13 -0.39
CA TYR A 111 -6.70 -12.67 0.78
C TYR A 111 -8.16 -12.39 0.44
N PHE A 112 -9.03 -12.74 1.38
CA PHE A 112 -10.42 -12.34 1.40
C PHE A 112 -10.69 -11.54 2.67
N PHE A 113 -11.29 -10.36 2.53
CA PHE A 113 -11.68 -9.53 3.66
C PHE A 113 -13.17 -9.21 3.57
N GLU A 114 -13.88 -9.44 4.66
CA GLU A 114 -15.20 -8.87 4.92
C GLU A 114 -15.02 -7.59 5.76
N ARG A 115 -15.75 -6.53 5.40
CA ARG A 115 -15.70 -5.24 6.10
C ARG A 115 -17.05 -4.93 6.70
N GLU A 116 -17.02 -4.53 7.97
CA GLU A 116 -18.18 -4.02 8.68
C GLU A 116 -18.11 -2.50 8.78
N LYS A 117 -19.28 -1.86 8.86
CA LYS A 117 -19.43 -0.42 9.00
C LYS A 117 -19.97 -0.08 10.37
N VAL A 118 -19.21 0.70 11.13
CA VAL A 118 -19.66 1.28 12.41
C VAL A 118 -20.07 2.72 12.19
N LYS A 119 -21.23 3.08 12.73
CA LYS A 119 -21.69 4.47 12.77
C LYS A 119 -20.84 5.26 13.76
N THR A 120 -20.34 6.39 13.32
CA THR A 120 -19.54 7.36 14.08
C THR A 120 -20.27 8.70 14.11
N GLU A 121 -19.82 9.64 14.95
CA GLU A 121 -20.37 11.00 14.99
C GLU A 121 -20.29 11.71 13.62
N ASN A 122 -19.30 11.35 12.80
CA ASN A 122 -19.03 11.97 11.50
C ASN A 122 -19.43 11.10 10.29
N GLY A 123 -20.26 10.07 10.48
CA GLY A 123 -20.74 9.20 9.39
C GLY A 123 -20.52 7.72 9.67
N TYR A 124 -19.97 6.97 8.70
CA TYR A 124 -19.66 5.55 8.85
C TYR A 124 -18.16 5.33 8.66
N LYS A 125 -17.58 4.43 9.46
CA LYS A 125 -16.21 3.97 9.30
C LYS A 125 -16.21 2.46 9.06
N SER A 126 -15.55 2.05 7.98
CA SER A 126 -15.36 0.64 7.67
C SER A 126 -14.16 0.09 8.44
N PHE A 127 -14.25 -1.16 8.90
CA PHE A 127 -13.15 -1.91 9.51
C PHE A 127 -13.28 -3.39 9.20
N VAL A 128 -12.19 -4.13 9.34
CA VAL A 128 -12.18 -5.60 9.21
C VAL A 128 -12.34 -6.18 10.63
N PRO A 129 -13.49 -6.82 10.96
CA PRO A 129 -13.77 -7.32 12.31
C PRO A 129 -12.97 -8.57 12.67
N ASP A 130 -12.66 -9.40 11.66
CA ASP A 130 -11.90 -10.63 11.82
C ASP A 130 -10.72 -10.65 10.84
N HIS A 131 -9.51 -10.64 11.38
CA HIS A 131 -8.28 -10.83 10.59
C HIS A 131 -7.95 -12.32 10.40
N GLY A 132 -8.65 -13.22 11.10
CA GLY A 132 -8.54 -14.68 11.01
C GLY A 132 -9.16 -15.28 9.75
N THR A 133 -10.05 -14.55 9.05
CA THR A 133 -10.54 -14.93 7.71
C THR A 133 -9.60 -14.50 6.58
N GLY A 134 -8.39 -14.03 6.90
CA GLY A 134 -7.24 -14.14 6.01
C GLY A 134 -6.88 -15.62 5.79
N THR A 135 -7.85 -16.43 5.33
CA THR A 135 -7.59 -17.80 4.93
C THR A 135 -6.68 -17.69 3.72
N LYS A 136 -5.41 -18.00 3.94
CA LYS A 136 -4.47 -18.32 2.87
C LYS A 136 -5.11 -19.45 2.06
N CYS A 137 -5.85 -19.11 1.01
CA CYS A 137 -6.47 -20.06 0.11
C CYS A 137 -5.39 -20.58 -0.84
N GLY A 138 -4.44 -21.34 -0.30
CA GLY A 138 -3.26 -21.80 -1.03
C GLY A 138 -2.20 -22.40 -0.11
N GLY A 139 -2.36 -23.69 0.15
CA GLY A 139 -1.34 -24.61 0.65
C GLY A 139 -1.43 -25.90 -0.15
#